data_AF-A0A356HAP1-F1
#
_entry.id   AF-A0A356HAP1-F1
#
_cell.length_a   1.000
_cell.length_b   1.000
_cell.length_c   1.000
_cell.angle_alpha   90.00
_cell.angle_beta   90.00
_cell.angle_gamma   90.00
#
_symmetry.space_group_name_H-M   'P 1'
#
loop_
_entity.id
_entity.type
_entity.pdbx_description
1 polymer ?
#
loop_
_entity_poly.entity_id
_entity_poly.type
_entity_poly.pdbx_seq_one_letter_code
_entity_poly.pdbx_strand_id
1 'polypeptide(L)'
;MQQNIRGATTVDVESSINEYLDRKDWRIHANANQGYSLGGLILNVAGKVTANYWLSHVYAPEAGAAHREGDLHIHDLDMLSGYCAGWSLRTLLHEGLNGVPGKVEAAPPRHMSSAVGQIVNFLGTMQNEWAGA
;
A
#
# COMPACT_ATOMS: atom_id res chain seq x y z
N MET A 1 -30.42 -13.81 -6.58
CA MET A 1 -30.18 -14.93 -5.65
C MET A 1 -28.90 -14.61 -4.86
N GLN A 2 -29.01 -13.79 -3.81
CA GLN A 2 -27.89 -13.54 -2.90
C GLN A 2 -28.01 -14.55 -1.76
N GLN A 3 -27.11 -15.54 -1.73
CA GLN A 3 -26.97 -16.41 -0.58
C GLN A 3 -26.35 -15.59 0.55
N ASN A 4 -27.13 -15.36 1.60
CA ASN A 4 -26.70 -14.62 2.77
C ASN A 4 -25.88 -15.56 3.67
N ILE A 5 -24.57 -15.61 3.45
CA ILE A 5 -23.64 -16.38 4.29
C ILE A 5 -23.44 -15.60 5.59
N ARG A 6 -24.15 -15.98 6.65
CA ARG A 6 -23.97 -15.40 7.99
C ARG A 6 -22.51 -15.60 8.42
N GLY A 7 -21.79 -14.50 8.64
CA GLY A 7 -20.39 -14.47 9.06
C GLY A 7 -19.38 -14.10 7.96
N ALA A 8 -19.81 -13.88 6.72
CA ALA A 8 -18.92 -13.42 5.66
C ALA A 8 -18.58 -11.92 5.84
N THR A 9 -17.28 -11.59 5.79
CA THR A 9 -16.83 -10.19 5.65
C THR A 9 -17.10 -9.73 4.22
N THR A 10 -17.85 -8.65 4.04
CA THR A 10 -18.25 -8.13 2.72
C THR A 10 -17.72 -6.73 2.47
N VAL A 11 -17.46 -6.41 1.20
CA VAL A 11 -17.11 -5.08 0.72
C VAL A 11 -18.11 -4.70 -0.37
N ASP A 12 -18.82 -3.58 -0.19
CA ASP A 12 -19.76 -3.07 -1.20
C ASP A 12 -19.02 -2.34 -2.31
N VAL A 13 -19.20 -2.78 -3.55
CA VAL A 13 -18.41 -2.29 -4.69
C VAL A 13 -18.81 -0.87 -5.09
N GLU A 14 -20.11 -0.56 -5.09
CA GLU A 14 -20.62 0.75 -5.51
C GLU A 14 -20.21 1.83 -4.51
N SER A 15 -20.47 1.60 -3.22
CA SER A 15 -20.03 2.49 -2.14
C SER A 15 -18.51 2.64 -2.14
N SER A 16 -17.76 1.55 -2.35
CA SER A 16 -16.28 1.63 -2.34
C SER A 16 -15.72 2.55 -3.40
N ILE A 17 -16.28 2.52 -4.61
CA ILE A 17 -15.88 3.42 -5.70
C ILE A 17 -16.39 4.83 -5.46
N ASN A 18 -17.69 4.99 -5.19
CA ASN A 18 -18.34 6.29 -5.11
C ASN A 18 -17.83 7.14 -3.94
N GLU A 19 -17.53 6.53 -2.78
CA GLU A 19 -16.95 7.24 -1.64
C GLU A 19 -15.61 7.89 -1.98
N TYR A 20 -14.78 7.21 -2.77
CA TYR A 20 -13.51 7.76 -3.22
C TYR A 20 -13.72 8.89 -4.23
N LEU A 21 -14.56 8.66 -5.25
CA LEU A 21 -14.85 9.65 -6.29
C LEU A 21 -15.44 10.95 -5.71
N ASP A 22 -16.35 10.81 -4.75
CA ASP A 22 -17.01 11.93 -4.08
C ASP A 22 -16.19 12.51 -2.91
N ARG A 23 -15.05 11.91 -2.57
CA ARG A 23 -14.20 12.30 -1.44
C ARG A 23 -14.92 12.31 -0.09
N LYS A 24 -15.83 11.37 0.11
CA LYS A 24 -16.72 11.29 1.29
C LYS A 24 -16.07 10.64 2.51
N ASP A 25 -14.96 9.94 2.33
CA ASP A 25 -14.29 9.18 3.39
C ASP A 25 -12.98 9.86 3.82
N TRP A 26 -12.78 10.02 5.13
CA TRP A 26 -11.56 10.59 5.70
C TRP A 26 -10.31 9.77 5.34
N ARG A 27 -10.46 8.45 5.15
CA ARG A 27 -9.37 7.53 4.81
C ARG A 27 -8.68 7.87 3.49
N ILE A 28 -9.35 8.63 2.63
CA ILE A 28 -8.77 9.18 1.38
C ILE A 28 -7.58 10.11 1.68
N HIS A 29 -7.51 10.66 2.89
CA HIS A 29 -6.44 11.55 3.35
C HIS A 29 -5.53 10.89 4.40
N ALA A 30 -5.65 9.57 4.63
CA ALA A 30 -4.85 8.88 5.65
C ALA A 30 -3.37 8.77 5.26
N ASN A 31 -3.08 8.64 3.97
CA ASN A 31 -1.71 8.62 3.46
C ASN A 31 -1.35 9.98 2.84
N ALA A 32 -0.47 10.73 3.51
CA ALA A 32 -0.03 12.05 3.07
C ALA A 32 0.74 12.04 1.73
N ASN A 33 1.27 10.88 1.32
CA ASN A 33 1.97 10.70 0.05
C ASN A 33 1.03 10.39 -1.11
N GLN A 34 -0.26 10.15 -0.84
CA GLN A 34 -1.25 9.82 -1.86
C GLN A 34 -2.21 10.99 -2.10
N GLY A 35 -2.35 11.35 -3.37
CA GLY A 35 -3.35 12.31 -3.83
C GLY A 35 -4.50 11.64 -4.59
N TYR A 36 -5.58 12.39 -4.79
CA TYR A 36 -6.69 11.95 -5.63
C TYR A 36 -6.23 11.65 -7.06
N SER A 37 -6.18 10.37 -7.38
CA SER A 37 -5.67 9.83 -8.65
C SER A 37 -6.29 8.46 -8.94
N LEU A 38 -6.07 7.95 -10.15
CA LEU A 38 -6.43 6.57 -10.49
C LEU A 38 -5.69 5.55 -9.61
N GLY A 39 -4.40 5.77 -9.34
CA GLY A 39 -3.61 4.93 -8.44
C GLY A 39 -4.19 4.93 -7.02
N GLY A 40 -4.55 6.11 -6.50
CA GLY A 40 -5.20 6.23 -5.20
C GLY A 40 -6.57 5.54 -5.14
N LEU A 41 -7.35 5.54 -6.24
CA LEU A 41 -8.61 4.80 -6.30
C LEU A 41 -8.38 3.29 -6.19
N ILE A 42 -7.41 2.78 -6.96
CA ILE A 42 -7.04 1.36 -6.95
C ILE A 42 -6.59 0.95 -5.54
N LEU A 43 -5.72 1.76 -4.92
CA LEU A 43 -5.20 1.49 -3.58
C LEU A 43 -6.29 1.61 -2.50
N ASN A 44 -7.19 2.58 -2.59
CA ASN A 44 -8.31 2.71 -1.64
C ASN A 44 -9.21 1.47 -1.65
N VAL A 45 -9.58 1.01 -2.85
CA VAL A 45 -10.44 -0.17 -3.01
C VAL A 45 -9.73 -1.44 -2.54
N ALA A 46 -8.48 -1.64 -2.96
CA ALA A 46 -7.68 -2.79 -2.52
C ALA A 46 -7.47 -2.77 -1.00
N GLY A 47 -7.18 -1.60 -0.44
CA GLY A 47 -6.97 -1.37 0.99
C GLY A 47 -8.17 -1.75 1.84
N LYS A 48 -9.40 -1.47 1.39
CA LYS A 48 -10.62 -1.91 2.08
C LYS A 48 -10.69 -3.44 2.20
N VAL A 49 -10.28 -4.17 1.16
CA VAL A 49 -10.25 -5.63 1.16
C VAL A 49 -9.15 -6.14 2.10
N THR A 50 -7.93 -5.61 1.95
CA THR A 50 -6.76 -6.01 2.75
C THR A 50 -6.98 -5.76 4.25
N ALA A 51 -7.48 -4.57 4.62
CA ALA A 51 -7.75 -4.22 6.01
C ALA A 51 -8.77 -5.16 6.67
N ASN A 52 -9.83 -5.50 5.93
CA ASN A 52 -10.84 -6.43 6.40
C ASN A 52 -10.32 -7.87 6.50
N TYR A 53 -9.43 -8.29 5.60
CA TYR A 53 -8.76 -9.59 5.72
C TYR A 53 -7.96 -9.65 7.03
N TRP A 54 -7.12 -8.64 7.29
CA TRP A 54 -6.32 -8.55 8.50
C TRP A 54 -7.17 -8.61 9.77
N LEU A 55 -8.15 -7.73 9.89
CA LEU A 55 -8.96 -7.56 11.09
C LEU A 55 -9.96 -8.71 11.34
N SER A 56 -10.26 -9.52 10.33
CA SER A 56 -11.20 -10.65 10.45
C SER A 56 -10.50 -12.01 10.51
N HIS A 57 -9.27 -12.14 10.02
CA HIS A 57 -8.63 -13.46 9.83
C HIS A 57 -7.22 -13.60 10.42
N VAL A 58 -6.52 -12.50 10.69
CA VAL A 58 -5.11 -12.56 11.13
C VAL A 58 -4.94 -12.00 12.53
N TYR A 59 -5.47 -10.80 12.79
CA TYR A 59 -5.43 -10.22 14.13
C TYR A 59 -6.31 -11.00 15.09
N ALA A 60 -5.92 -10.97 16.37
CA ALA A 60 -6.78 -11.45 17.44
C ALA A 60 -8.13 -10.71 17.40
N PRO A 61 -9.27 -11.41 17.63
CA PRO A 61 -10.59 -10.81 17.57
C PRO A 61 -10.75 -9.54 18.41
N GLU A 62 -10.11 -9.50 19.59
CA GLU A 62 -10.15 -8.36 20.51
C GLU A 62 -9.43 -7.13 19.94
N ALA A 63 -8.31 -7.32 19.26
CA ALA A 63 -7.61 -6.24 18.56
C ALA A 63 -8.43 -5.72 17.37
N GLY A 64 -9.07 -6.63 16.65
CA GLY A 64 -9.98 -6.29 15.56
C GLY A 64 -11.22 -5.53 16.01
N ALA A 65 -11.76 -5.85 17.18
CA ALA A 65 -12.88 -5.14 17.79
C ALA A 65 -12.44 -3.74 18.26
N ALA A 66 -11.35 -3.67 19.03
CA ALA A 66 -10.80 -2.41 19.54
C ALA A 66 -10.48 -1.40 18.42
N HIS A 67 -9.97 -1.87 17.26
CA HIS A 67 -9.78 -1.01 16.08
C HIS A 67 -11.10 -0.47 15.51
N ARG A 68 -12.11 -1.35 15.36
CA ARG A 68 -13.40 -0.99 14.75
C ARG A 68 -14.24 -0.10 15.66
N GLU A 69 -14.11 -0.27 16.97
CA GLU A 69 -14.81 0.50 18.01
C GLU A 69 -14.08 1.83 18.32
N GLY A 70 -12.83 1.97 17.87
CA GLY A 70 -12.04 3.20 18.01
C GLY A 70 -11.26 3.30 19.32
N ASP A 71 -11.16 2.22 20.09
CA ASP A 71 -10.33 2.15 21.31
C ASP A 71 -8.83 2.24 21.00
N LEU A 72 -8.45 1.76 19.81
CA LEU A 72 -7.10 1.88 19.26
C LEU A 72 -7.14 2.13 17.75
N HIS A 73 -6.02 2.55 17.20
CA HIS A 73 -5.83 2.66 15.75
C HIS A 73 -4.66 1.79 15.32
N ILE A 74 -4.91 0.87 14.38
CA ILE A 74 -3.87 0.04 13.76
C ILE A 74 -3.56 0.70 12.43
N HIS A 75 -2.32 1.14 12.28
CA HIS A 75 -1.87 1.86 11.09
C HIS A 75 -1.68 0.92 9.91
N ASP A 76 -1.81 1.47 8.69
CA ASP A 76 -1.38 0.85 7.42
C ASP A 76 -1.99 -0.52 7.10
N LEU A 77 -3.22 -0.76 7.56
CA LEU A 77 -3.98 -1.99 7.29
C LEU A 77 -4.33 -2.18 5.80
N ASP A 78 -4.16 -1.16 4.96
CA ASP A 78 -4.42 -1.21 3.53
C ASP A 78 -3.32 -1.95 2.74
N MET A 79 -2.18 -2.23 3.36
CA MET A 79 -1.04 -2.87 2.72
C MET A 79 -0.69 -4.23 3.36
N LEU A 80 -0.16 -5.15 2.53
CA LEU A 80 0.42 -6.43 2.94
C LEU A 80 1.95 -6.33 2.90
N SER A 81 2.51 -5.38 3.64
CA SER A 81 3.94 -5.09 3.60
C SER A 81 4.47 -4.51 4.91
N GLY A 82 5.77 -4.25 4.96
CA GLY A 82 6.35 -3.47 6.06
C GLY A 82 5.93 -2.01 6.01
N TYR A 83 6.08 -1.31 7.13
CA TYR A 83 5.76 0.11 7.22
C TYR A 83 6.78 0.97 6.46
N CYS A 84 7.97 1.15 7.04
CA CYS A 84 8.99 2.07 6.54
C CYS A 84 10.34 1.36 6.35
N ALA A 85 11.16 1.88 5.44
CA ALA A 85 12.48 1.34 5.19
C ALA A 85 13.50 2.41 4.74
N GLY A 86 14.68 2.38 5.36
CA GLY A 86 15.82 3.18 4.94
C GLY A 86 16.72 2.43 3.96
N TRP A 87 17.03 3.05 2.82
CA TRP A 87 17.82 2.43 1.76
C TRP A 87 19.20 3.09 1.62
N SER A 88 20.22 2.25 1.50
CA SER A 88 21.60 2.74 1.33
C SER A 88 21.82 3.25 -0.09
N LEU A 89 21.86 4.57 -0.26
CA LEU A 89 22.24 5.19 -1.53
C LEU A 89 23.60 4.70 -2.03
N ARG A 90 24.54 4.45 -1.12
CA ARG A 90 25.84 3.86 -1.46
C ARG A 90 25.67 2.52 -2.18
N THR A 91 24.81 1.65 -1.66
CA THR A 91 24.57 0.31 -2.23
C THR A 91 23.99 0.45 -3.63
N LEU A 92 22.95 1.27 -3.80
CA LEU A 92 22.35 1.53 -5.11
C LEU A 92 23.38 2.07 -6.13
N LEU A 93 24.30 2.95 -5.71
CA LEU A 93 25.33 3.50 -6.59
C LEU A 93 26.48 2.52 -6.90
N HIS A 94 26.79 1.58 -6.00
CA HIS A 94 27.89 0.64 -6.17
C HIS A 94 27.48 -0.68 -6.82
N GLU A 95 26.23 -1.09 -6.66
CA GLU A 95 25.70 -2.35 -7.19
C GLU A 95 24.77 -2.10 -8.39
N GLY A 96 24.09 -0.95 -8.43
CA GLY A 96 23.01 -0.68 -9.37
C GLY A 96 21.66 -1.19 -8.84
N LEU A 97 20.65 -1.25 -9.71
CA LEU A 97 19.31 -1.74 -9.39
C LEU A 97 19.09 -3.09 -10.08
N ASN A 98 19.28 -4.20 -9.36
CA ASN A 98 19.34 -5.56 -9.91
C ASN A 98 18.86 -6.61 -8.89
N GLY A 99 18.95 -7.90 -9.23
CA GLY A 99 18.76 -9.03 -8.32
C GLY A 99 17.37 -9.66 -8.35
N VAL A 100 16.49 -9.21 -9.24
CA VAL A 100 15.11 -9.72 -9.36
C VAL A 100 14.96 -10.55 -10.65
N PRO A 101 14.78 -11.87 -10.55
CA PRO A 101 14.64 -12.73 -11.72
C PRO A 101 13.54 -12.29 -12.67
N GLY A 102 13.85 -12.24 -13.98
CA GLY A 102 12.89 -11.87 -15.02
C GLY A 102 12.53 -10.38 -15.07
N LYS A 103 13.25 -9.52 -14.33
CA LYS A 103 13.14 -8.06 -14.44
C LYS A 103 14.38 -7.47 -15.11
N VAL A 104 14.19 -6.28 -15.70
CA VAL A 104 15.30 -5.52 -16.28
C VAL A 104 16.17 -5.01 -15.14
N GLU A 105 17.47 -5.23 -15.26
CA GLU A 105 18.46 -4.80 -14.28
C GLU A 105 19.30 -3.63 -14.80
N ALA A 106 19.84 -2.84 -13.88
CA ALA A 106 20.76 -1.76 -14.16
C ALA A 106 22.06 -1.98 -13.38
N ALA A 107 23.18 -2.01 -14.10
CA ALA A 107 24.52 -2.00 -13.51
C ALA A 107 24.83 -0.63 -12.86
N PRO A 108 25.92 -0.51 -12.06
CA PRO A 108 26.29 0.74 -11.41
C PRO A 108 26.37 1.92 -12.39
N PRO A 109 25.77 3.08 -12.06
CA PRO A 109 25.73 4.22 -12.96
C PRO A 109 27.12 4.85 -13.13
N ARG A 110 27.48 5.20 -14.37
CA ARG A 110 28.76 5.86 -14.71
C ARG A 110 28.65 7.38 -14.88
N HIS A 111 27.43 7.90 -14.92
CA HIS A 111 27.13 9.32 -15.05
C HIS A 111 26.01 9.71 -14.08
N MET A 112 26.00 10.97 -13.65
CA MET A 112 25.02 11.49 -12.71
C MET A 112 23.58 11.34 -13.23
N SER A 113 23.35 11.56 -14.53
CA SER A 113 22.03 11.38 -15.14
C SER A 113 21.52 9.94 -15.00
N SER A 114 22.39 8.94 -15.21
CA SER A 114 22.06 7.53 -15.00
C SER A 114 21.80 7.22 -13.52
N ALA A 115 22.58 7.82 -12.61
CA ALA A 115 22.38 7.63 -11.17
C ALA A 115 21.01 8.17 -10.73
N VAL A 116 20.65 9.38 -11.16
CA VAL A 116 19.34 9.98 -10.88
C VAL A 116 18.21 9.14 -11.49
N GLY A 117 18.38 8.66 -12.72
CA GLY A 117 17.39 7.78 -13.36
C GLY A 117 17.16 6.48 -12.60
N GLN A 118 18.24 5.85 -12.10
CA GLN A 118 18.13 4.65 -11.26
C GLN A 118 17.47 4.95 -9.90
N ILE A 119 17.76 6.09 -9.27
CA ILE A 119 17.11 6.51 -8.01
C ILE A 119 15.61 6.72 -8.22
N VAL A 120 15.20 7.39 -9.30
CA VAL A 120 13.78 7.60 -9.61
C VAL A 120 13.07 6.26 -9.85
N ASN A 121 13.69 5.34 -10.60
CA ASN A 121 13.13 4.01 -10.82
C ASN A 121 13.02 3.20 -9.53
N PHE A 122 14.05 3.25 -8.69
CA PHE A 122 14.07 2.62 -7.37
C PHE A 122 12.92 3.14 -6.50
N LEU A 123 12.82 4.46 -6.32
CA LEU A 123 11.76 5.08 -5.51
C LEU A 123 10.36 4.77 -6.08
N GLY A 124 10.20 4.73 -7.40
CA GLY A 124 8.92 4.37 -8.04
C GLY A 124 8.53 2.91 -7.78
N THR A 125 9.51 2.01 -7.77
CA THR A 125 9.30 0.58 -7.46
C THR A 125 8.94 0.40 -5.99
N MET A 126 9.75 0.96 -5.08
CA MET A 126 9.60 0.75 -3.64
C MET A 126 8.28 1.31 -3.07
N GLN A 127 7.71 2.35 -3.67
CA GLN A 127 6.39 2.88 -3.29
C GLN A 127 5.26 1.86 -3.35
N ASN A 128 5.43 0.77 -4.11
CA ASN A 128 4.42 -0.30 -4.19
C ASN A 128 4.70 -1.45 -3.21
N GLU A 129 5.85 -1.45 -2.54
CA GLU A 129 6.32 -2.55 -1.69
C GLU A 129 6.32 -2.20 -0.19
N TRP A 130 6.09 -0.93 0.17
CA TRP A 130 6.06 -0.43 1.55
C TRP A 130 4.88 0.52 1.74
N ALA A 131 4.29 0.51 2.93
CA ALA A 131 3.11 1.34 3.22
C ALA A 131 3.48 2.82 3.48
N GLY A 132 4.65 3.03 4.07
CA GLY A 132 5.20 4.31 4.49
C GLY A 132 6.50 4.69 3.78
N ALA A 133 7.23 5.63 4.38
CA ALA A 133 8.45 6.23 3.82
C ALA A 133 9.71 5.37 4.00
#